data_AF-A0A946DXW5-F1
#
_entry.id   AF-A0A946DXW5-F1
#
_cell.length_a   1.000
_cell.length_b   1.000
_cell.length_c   1.000
_cell.angle_alpha   90.00
_cell.angle_beta   90.00
_cell.angle_gamma   90.00
#
_symmetry.space_group_name_H-M   'P 1'
#
loop_
_entity.id
_entity.type
_entity.pdbx_description
1 polymer ?
#
loop_
_entity_poly.entity_id
_entity_poly.type
_entity_poly.pdbx_seq_one_letter_code
_entity_poly.pdbx_strand_id
1 'polypeptide(L)'
;MDDKVGNGRRVPLQKWWSDLEIVDGRVCQPRGANKRELEPDKVLDPGKHKIAYYPASVMPRADQTEPVPIDRKAALAAGLEIETARQARCGSKASGKAAD
;
A
#
# COMPACT_ATOMS: atom_id res chain seq x y z
N MET A 1 -17.48 -10.03 -14.90
CA MET A 1 -17.01 -11.19 -15.70
C MET A 1 -15.57 -11.53 -15.37
N ASP A 2 -14.71 -10.54 -15.12
CA ASP A 2 -13.29 -10.73 -14.81
C ASP A 2 -12.99 -11.84 -13.78
N ASP A 3 -13.58 -11.75 -12.58
CA ASP A 3 -13.39 -12.78 -11.53
C ASP A 3 -13.95 -14.16 -11.93
N LYS A 4 -15.07 -14.17 -12.65
CA LYS A 4 -15.73 -15.41 -13.13
C LYS A 4 -14.90 -16.12 -14.19
N VAL A 5 -14.23 -15.35 -15.05
CA VAL A 5 -13.33 -15.86 -16.09
C VAL A 5 -11.96 -16.22 -15.49
N GLY A 6 -11.68 -15.80 -14.25
CA GLY A 6 -10.46 -16.15 -13.52
C GLY A 6 -9.23 -15.37 -14.01
N ASN A 7 -9.45 -14.17 -14.54
CA ASN A 7 -8.36 -13.29 -14.96
C ASN A 7 -7.48 -12.93 -13.75
N GLY A 8 -6.16 -13.00 -13.93
CA GLY A 8 -5.19 -12.83 -12.85
C GLY A 8 -4.75 -14.12 -12.14
N ARG A 9 -5.30 -15.30 -12.52
CA ARG A 9 -4.72 -16.60 -12.14
C ARG A 9 -3.34 -16.77 -12.74
N ARG A 10 -2.49 -17.55 -12.05
CA ARG A 10 -1.15 -17.84 -12.54
C ARG A 10 -1.22 -18.80 -13.71
N VAL A 11 -0.40 -18.54 -14.74
CA VAL A 11 -0.22 -19.42 -15.90
C VAL A 11 1.18 -20.04 -15.80
N PRO A 12 1.34 -21.29 -15.32
CA PRO A 12 2.66 -21.89 -15.10
C PRO A 12 3.53 -21.93 -16.36
N LEU A 13 2.91 -22.10 -17.53
CA LEU A 13 3.59 -22.12 -18.82
C LEU A 13 4.27 -20.79 -19.18
N GLN A 14 3.77 -19.68 -18.65
CA GLN A 14 4.34 -18.35 -18.89
C GLN A 14 5.47 -18.00 -17.92
N LYS A 15 5.77 -18.85 -16.93
CA LYS A 15 6.86 -18.63 -16.00
C LYS A 15 8.18 -19.09 -16.62
N TRP A 16 8.89 -18.14 -17.24
CA TRP A 16 10.17 -18.39 -17.90
C TRP A 16 11.39 -18.10 -17.01
N TRP A 17 11.19 -17.52 -15.81
CA TRP A 17 12.26 -17.22 -14.87
C TRP A 17 12.39 -18.29 -13.77
N SER A 18 13.59 -18.38 -13.20
CA SER A 18 13.91 -19.25 -12.08
C SER A 18 13.70 -18.54 -10.74
N ASP A 19 13.29 -19.29 -9.71
CA ASP A 19 13.22 -18.78 -8.35
C ASP A 19 14.62 -18.88 -7.72
N LEU A 20 15.29 -17.74 -7.52
CA LEU A 20 16.65 -17.67 -6.96
C LEU A 20 16.69 -16.66 -5.80
N GLU A 21 17.34 -17.02 -4.70
CA GLU A 21 17.61 -16.13 -3.56
C GLU A 21 19.13 -16.03 -3.36
N ILE A 22 19.67 -14.82 -3.19
CA ILE A 22 21.10 -14.63 -2.92
C ILE A 22 21.28 -14.40 -1.43
N VAL A 23 21.95 -15.34 -0.77
CA VAL A 23 22.28 -15.27 0.65
C VAL A 23 23.79 -15.43 0.78
N ASP A 24 24.44 -14.52 1.50
CA ASP A 24 25.89 -14.51 1.73
C ASP A 24 26.72 -14.66 0.43
N GLY A 25 26.28 -13.99 -0.64
CA GLY A 25 26.96 -13.99 -1.93
C GLY A 25 26.81 -15.28 -2.75
N ARG A 26 25.95 -16.22 -2.34
CA ARG A 26 25.68 -17.47 -3.06
C ARG A 26 24.25 -17.54 -3.53
N VAL A 27 24.06 -18.12 -4.71
CA VAL A 27 22.73 -18.42 -5.24
C VAL A 27 22.20 -19.67 -4.55
N CYS A 28 21.07 -19.50 -3.86
CA CYS A 28 20.41 -20.52 -3.06
C CYS A 28 18.95 -20.69 -3.51
N GLN A 29 18.37 -21.83 -3.15
CA GLN A 29 16.93 -22.03 -3.29
C GLN A 29 16.19 -21.16 -2.25
N PRO A 30 15.14 -20.43 -2.63
CA PRO A 30 14.46 -19.53 -1.71
C PRO A 30 13.75 -20.30 -0.60
N ARG A 31 13.65 -19.69 0.59
CA ARG A 31 12.91 -20.28 1.73
C ARG A 31 11.42 -20.55 1.40
N GLY A 32 10.87 -19.78 0.47
CA GLY A 32 9.53 -20.00 -0.07
C GLY A 32 9.25 -19.08 -1.24
N ALA A 33 8.45 -19.56 -2.18
CA ALA A 33 7.97 -18.78 -3.32
C ALA A 33 6.45 -18.59 -3.20
N ASN A 34 5.99 -17.34 -3.29
CA ASN A 34 4.57 -17.03 -3.25
C ASN A 34 3.86 -17.58 -4.50
N LYS A 35 2.93 -18.50 -4.28
CA LYS A 35 2.13 -19.16 -5.32
C LYS A 35 0.64 -18.86 -5.12
N ARG A 36 0.30 -17.58 -4.93
CA ARG A 36 -1.06 -17.13 -4.61
C ARG A 36 -2.01 -17.37 -5.79
N GLU A 37 -3.23 -17.74 -5.46
CA GLU A 37 -4.35 -17.83 -6.41
C GLU A 37 -5.41 -16.78 -6.06
N LEU A 38 -6.42 -16.65 -6.92
CA LEU A 38 -7.56 -15.78 -6.67
C LEU A 38 -8.38 -16.33 -5.49
N GLU A 39 -8.79 -15.43 -4.60
CA GLU A 39 -9.71 -15.70 -3.49
C GLU A 39 -11.00 -14.88 -3.71
N PRO A 40 -11.85 -15.24 -4.69
CA PRO A 40 -13.01 -14.42 -5.08
C PRO A 40 -14.10 -14.33 -4.00
N ASP A 41 -14.21 -15.36 -3.15
CA ASP A 41 -15.23 -15.42 -2.09
C ASP A 41 -14.79 -14.73 -0.79
N LYS A 42 -13.64 -14.06 -0.81
CA LYS A 42 -13.09 -13.41 0.38
C LYS A 42 -13.94 -12.19 0.76
N VAL A 43 -14.70 -12.32 1.83
CA VAL A 43 -15.45 -11.21 2.42
C VAL A 43 -14.49 -10.30 3.19
N LEU A 44 -14.39 -9.05 2.75
CA LEU A 44 -13.61 -8.01 3.43
C LEU A 44 -14.55 -7.02 4.12
N ASP A 45 -14.30 -6.72 5.39
CA ASP A 45 -15.01 -5.70 6.14
C ASP A 45 -14.22 -4.37 6.09
N PRO A 46 -14.67 -3.36 5.33
CA PRO A 46 -13.94 -2.10 5.18
C PRO A 46 -13.71 -1.38 6.51
N GLY A 47 -14.63 -1.50 7.47
CA GLY A 47 -14.53 -0.83 8.77
C GLY A 47 -13.47 -1.43 9.68
N LYS A 48 -13.10 -2.69 9.47
CA LYS A 48 -12.02 -3.36 10.21
C LYS A 48 -10.65 -3.17 9.56
N HIS A 49 -10.61 -2.66 8.33
CA HIS A 49 -9.37 -2.50 7.57
C HIS A 49 -8.65 -1.22 7.98
N LYS A 50 -7.80 -1.34 9.01
CA LYS A 50 -7.02 -0.22 9.56
C LYS A 50 -5.73 0.01 8.77
N ILE A 51 -5.68 1.10 8.00
CA ILE A 51 -4.50 1.54 7.24
C ILE A 51 -3.80 2.67 8.00
N ALA A 52 -2.47 2.56 8.13
CA ALA A 52 -1.64 3.60 8.73
C ALA A 52 -1.17 4.57 7.64
N TYR A 53 -1.34 5.88 7.88
CA TYR A 53 -0.94 6.94 6.96
C TYR A 53 0.21 7.75 7.56
N TYR A 54 1.23 8.02 6.75
CA TYR A 54 2.40 8.80 7.15
C TYR A 54 2.48 10.07 6.30
N PRO A 55 1.82 11.17 6.72
CA PRO A 55 1.92 12.45 6.03
C PRO A 55 3.34 13.03 6.11
N ALA A 56 3.66 13.98 5.23
CA ALA A 56 4.98 14.62 5.21
C ALA A 56 5.39 15.25 6.54
N SER A 57 4.43 15.69 7.36
CA SER A 57 4.68 16.27 8.68
C SER A 57 5.33 15.32 9.70
N VAL A 58 5.16 14.01 9.54
CA VAL A 58 5.73 12.99 10.44
C VAL A 58 6.93 12.26 9.84
N MET A 59 7.27 12.57 8.59
CA MET A 59 8.47 12.03 7.96
C MET A 59 9.73 12.66 8.57
N PRO A 60 10.85 11.93 8.57
CA PRO A 60 12.14 12.50 8.95
C PRO A 60 12.43 13.76 8.15
N ARG A 61 13.03 14.76 8.82
CA ARG A 61 13.45 15.97 8.13
C ARG A 61 14.63 15.67 7.20
N ALA A 62 14.81 16.50 6.18
CA ALA A 62 15.87 16.33 5.19
C ALA A 62 17.29 16.42 5.79
N ASP A 63 17.45 17.13 6.89
CA ASP A 63 18.71 17.32 7.63
C ASP A 63 18.96 16.23 8.70
N GLN A 64 18.03 15.30 8.89
CA GLN A 64 18.07 14.33 9.98
C GLN A 64 18.78 13.04 9.55
N THR A 65 20.00 12.83 10.07
CA THR A 65 20.84 11.66 9.76
C THR A 65 20.52 10.45 10.64
N GLU A 66 20.00 10.69 11.84
CA GLU A 66 19.72 9.63 12.81
C GLU A 66 18.45 8.84 12.47
N PRO A 67 18.41 7.51 12.74
CA PRO A 67 17.21 6.71 12.53
C PRO A 67 16.03 7.22 13.34
N VAL A 68 14.91 7.48 12.67
CA VAL A 68 13.65 7.88 13.32
C VAL A 68 12.73 6.65 13.43
N PRO A 69 12.28 6.27 14.63
CA PRO A 69 11.39 5.12 14.81
C PRO A 69 10.00 5.42 14.23
N ILE A 70 9.39 4.39 13.63
CA ILE A 70 8.05 4.49 13.04
C ILE A 70 6.98 4.35 14.13
N ASP A 71 6.19 5.41 14.35
CA ASP A 71 5.01 5.34 15.22
C ASP A 71 3.75 4.93 14.43
N ARG A 72 3.43 3.63 14.49
CA ARG A 72 2.23 3.08 13.85
C ARG A 72 0.92 3.59 14.48
N LYS A 73 0.91 3.87 15.79
CA LYS A 73 -0.31 4.28 16.50
C LYS A 73 -0.71 5.70 16.10
N ALA A 74 0.27 6.60 16.02
CA ALA A 74 0.08 7.95 15.50
C ALA A 74 -0.38 7.91 14.03
N ALA A 75 0.23 7.07 13.19
CA ALA A 75 -0.13 6.95 11.78
C ALA A 75 -1.55 6.39 11.53
N LEU A 76 -2.07 5.57 12.45
CA LEU A 76 -3.47 5.13 12.41
C LEU A 76 -4.44 6.26 12.78
N ALA A 77 -4.07 7.10 13.76
CA ALA A 77 -4.87 8.26 14.16
C ALA A 77 -4.91 9.31 13.05
N ALA A 78 -3.78 9.58 12.40
CA ALA A 78 -3.68 10.49 11.25
C ALA A 78 -4.65 10.10 10.13
N GLY A 79 -4.89 8.80 9.91
CA GLY A 79 -5.85 8.33 8.91
C GLY A 79 -7.30 8.79 9.13
N LEU A 80 -7.69 9.07 10.38
CA LEU A 80 -9.02 9.59 10.72
C LEU A 80 -9.14 11.10 10.47
N GLU A 81 -8.01 11.81 10.46
CA GLU A 81 -7.93 13.27 10.29
C GLU A 81 -7.78 13.67 8.82
N ILE A 82 -7.46 12.73 7.93
CA ILE A 82 -7.30 13.00 6.50
C ILE A 82 -8.64 13.45 5.91
N GLU A 83 -8.59 14.58 5.21
CA GLU A 83 -9.75 15.07 4.47
C GLU A 83 -10.19 14.10 3.37
N THR A 84 -11.50 14.01 3.16
CA THR A 84 -12.04 13.25 2.03
C THR A 84 -11.81 13.99 0.72
N ALA A 85 -11.71 13.25 -0.39
CA ALA A 85 -11.55 13.85 -1.71
C ALA A 85 -12.67 14.84 -2.08
N ARG A 86 -13.87 14.68 -1.50
CA ARG A 86 -14.97 15.64 -1.68
C ARG A 86 -14.71 16.95 -0.94
N GLN A 87 -14.24 16.89 0.31
CA GLN A 87 -13.91 18.06 1.11
C GLN A 87 -12.80 18.88 0.44
N ALA A 88 -11.72 18.24 0.00
CA ALA A 88 -10.62 18.91 -0.71
C ALA A 88 -11.11 19.67 -1.96
N ARG A 89 -11.96 19.04 -2.78
CA ARG A 89 -12.53 19.65 -4.00
C ARG A 89 -13.51 20.79 -3.72
N CYS A 90 -14.29 20.71 -2.65
CA CYS A 90 -15.20 21.80 -2.27
C CYS A 90 -14.44 22.97 -1.64
N GLY A 91 -13.41 22.68 -0.83
CA GLY A 91 -12.51 23.68 -0.26
C GLY A 91 -11.74 24.46 -1.34
N SER A 92 -11.22 23.78 -2.36
CA SER A 92 -10.52 24.45 -3.47
C SER A 92 -11.43 25.33 -4.34
N LYS A 93 -12.70 24.94 -4.52
CA LYS A 93 -13.69 25.76 -5.23
C LYS A 93 -14.13 26.99 -4.42
N ALA A 94 -14.14 26.88 -3.09
CA ALA A 94 -14.48 27.99 -2.20
C ALA A 94 -13.31 28.99 -2.09
N SER A 95 -12.06 28.50 -2.00
CA SER A 95 -10.88 29.36 -1.95
C SER A 95 -10.59 30.09 -3.27
N GLY A 96 -10.91 29.47 -4.42
CA GLY A 96 -10.82 30.13 -5.73
C GLY A 96 -11.88 31.19 -6.01
N LYS A 97 -12.93 31.31 -5.19
CA LYS A 97 -14.00 32.32 -5.32
C LYS A 97 -13.81 33.56 -4.45
N ALA A 98 -12.84 33.54 -3.54
CA ALA A 98 -12.50 34.66 -2.65
C ALA A 98 -11.38 35.56 -3.21
N ALA A 99 -10.92 35.27 -4.43
CA ALA A 99 -9.92 36.04 -5.17
C ALA A 99 -10.54 36.57 -6.48
N ASP A 100 -11.56 37.42 -6.35
CA ASP A 100 -12.04 38.34 -7.39
C ASP A 100 -12.57 39.61 -6.69
#